data_AF-A0A946AW01-F1
#
_entry.id   AF-A0A946AW01-F1
#
_cell.length_a   1.000
_cell.length_b   1.000
_cell.length_c   1.000
_cell.angle_alpha   90.00
_cell.angle_beta   90.00
_cell.angle_gamma   90.00
#
_symmetry.space_group_name_H-M   'P 1'
#
loop_
_entity.id
_entity.type
_entity.pdbx_description
1 polymer ?
#
loop_
_entity_poly.entity_id
_entity_poly.type
_entity_poly.pdbx_seq_one_letter_code
_entity_poly.pdbx_strand_id
1 'polypeptide(L)'
;MKNLNSQIDTMFNETIYMIEADNARRIKNLTIRFTKNNQKYSSDHLESLIVSHEKAIREISRKFLRTEKAAREKYLVPLDEERRQALLKVMIDHLEMLVEKMNRLYRDIFKNQKRLEEFDDRIKCTLLEGKQRIDEEIKKTSENLSEKLNSSSMIKPSELAKVYGLDESALIDLKVIEPLQAIHEVFESMESNQRAKASFEGIRESIIICSKFGTQIPIDPSQEHTEAARRYRKRSLVAGTLALKDLIDSMYILTQQFKLPIQNRNNDITSKTYIRLKESLKEKELLKEKDGVAKIMTKLSPFFEMLSISK
;
A
#
# COMPACT_ATOMS: atom_id res chain seq x y z
N MET A 1 12.70 3.86 -10.42
CA MET A 1 12.75 2.37 -10.38
C MET A 1 13.71 1.85 -9.31
N LYS A 2 15.01 2.23 -9.29
CA LYS A 2 15.96 1.81 -8.23
C LYS A 2 15.46 2.08 -6.80
N ASN A 3 14.77 3.21 -6.59
CA ASN A 3 14.19 3.57 -5.28
C ASN A 3 13.07 2.62 -4.83
N LEU A 4 12.21 2.16 -5.75
CA LEU A 4 11.09 1.27 -5.39
C LEU A 4 11.61 -0.11 -4.98
N ASN A 5 12.48 -0.70 -5.81
CA ASN A 5 13.09 -1.99 -5.48
C ASN A 5 13.85 -1.92 -4.15
N SER A 6 14.65 -0.87 -3.90
CA SER A 6 15.37 -0.72 -2.63
C SER A 6 14.46 -0.54 -1.41
N GLN A 7 13.34 0.16 -1.56
CA GLN A 7 12.34 0.31 -0.50
C GLN A 7 11.69 -1.04 -0.17
N ILE A 8 11.30 -1.79 -1.21
CA ILE A 8 10.71 -3.12 -1.03
C ILE A 8 11.73 -4.08 -0.39
N ASP A 9 13.00 -4.05 -0.83
CA ASP A 9 14.07 -4.89 -0.28
C ASP A 9 14.32 -4.61 1.22
N THR A 10 14.13 -3.36 1.66
CA THR A 10 14.22 -3.03 3.09
C THR A 10 13.09 -3.69 3.89
N MET A 11 11.85 -3.62 3.37
CA MET A 11 10.69 -4.29 3.98
C MET A 11 10.83 -5.82 3.98
N PHE A 12 11.54 -6.38 3.00
CA PHE A 12 11.82 -7.81 2.93
C PHE A 12 12.71 -8.30 4.07
N ASN A 13 13.78 -7.57 4.38
CA ASN A 13 14.68 -7.93 5.48
C ASN A 13 13.92 -8.00 6.82
N GLU A 14 13.05 -7.03 7.08
CA GLU A 14 12.17 -7.03 8.26
C GLU A 14 11.21 -8.23 8.25
N THR A 15 10.66 -8.56 7.08
CA THR A 15 9.72 -9.67 6.92
C THR A 15 10.38 -11.02 7.21
N ILE A 16 11.61 -11.26 6.73
CA ILE A 16 12.36 -12.49 7.04
C ILE A 16 12.64 -12.60 8.52
N TYR A 17 13.13 -11.53 9.13
CA TYR A 17 13.40 -11.51 10.56
C TYR A 17 12.15 -11.89 11.37
N MET A 18 10.98 -11.37 10.98
CA MET A 18 9.71 -11.72 11.62
C MET A 18 9.31 -13.18 11.41
N ILE A 19 9.49 -13.74 10.20
CA ILE A 19 9.21 -15.15 9.93
C ILE A 19 10.09 -16.06 10.78
N GLU A 20 11.38 -15.74 10.90
CA GLU A 20 12.32 -16.51 11.71
C GLU A 20 12.02 -16.41 13.21
N ALA A 21 11.71 -15.21 13.70
CA ALA A 21 11.34 -14.99 15.10
C ALA A 21 10.04 -15.74 15.46
N ASP A 22 9.03 -15.70 14.60
CA ASP A 22 7.80 -16.47 14.76
C ASP A 22 8.07 -17.97 14.77
N ASN A 23 8.94 -18.46 13.88
CA ASN A 23 9.32 -19.87 13.84
C ASN A 23 10.05 -20.29 15.12
N ALA A 24 11.02 -19.50 15.58
CA ALA A 24 11.76 -19.76 16.81
C ALA A 24 10.81 -19.80 18.03
N ARG A 25 9.82 -18.90 18.09
CA ARG A 25 8.79 -18.91 19.13
C ARG A 25 7.94 -20.19 19.09
N ARG A 26 7.51 -20.63 17.90
CA ARG A 26 6.78 -21.90 17.72
C ARG A 26 7.61 -23.09 18.20
N ILE A 27 8.87 -23.18 17.78
CA ILE A 27 9.80 -24.24 18.19
C ILE A 27 9.96 -24.26 19.72
N LYS A 28 10.20 -23.11 20.34
CA LYS A 28 10.31 -22.99 21.80
C LYS A 28 9.05 -23.53 22.50
N ASN A 29 7.87 -23.14 22.05
CA ASN A 29 6.61 -23.58 22.63
C ASN A 29 6.39 -25.09 22.47
N LEU A 30 6.72 -25.64 21.30
CA LEU A 30 6.69 -27.08 21.06
C LEU A 30 7.65 -27.81 22.00
N THR A 31 8.91 -27.38 22.07
CA THR A 31 9.91 -28.01 22.93
C THR A 31 9.51 -27.99 24.40
N ILE A 32 8.95 -26.88 24.91
CA ILE A 32 8.43 -26.81 26.28
C ILE A 32 7.33 -27.85 26.51
N ARG A 33 6.36 -27.95 25.59
CA ARG A 33 5.24 -28.90 25.68
C ARG A 33 5.72 -30.35 25.73
N PHE A 34 6.57 -30.75 24.79
CA PHE A 34 7.07 -32.12 24.71
C PHE A 34 8.03 -32.46 25.86
N THR A 35 8.80 -31.48 26.35
CA THR A 35 9.66 -31.69 27.53
C THR A 35 8.83 -31.92 28.80
N LYS A 36 7.76 -31.14 29.03
CA LYS A 36 6.86 -31.34 30.18
C LYS A 36 6.21 -32.71 30.21
N ASN A 37 5.96 -33.30 29.04
CA ASN A 37 5.36 -34.62 28.90
C ASN A 37 6.41 -35.76 28.85
N ASN A 38 7.70 -35.48 29.10
CA ASN A 38 8.80 -36.45 28.95
C ASN A 38 8.89 -37.10 27.56
N GLN A 39 8.42 -36.41 26.52
CA GLN A 39 8.40 -36.85 25.12
C GLN A 39 9.41 -36.07 24.27
N LYS A 40 10.48 -35.55 24.89
CA LYS A 40 11.50 -34.81 24.16
C LYS A 40 12.20 -35.75 23.16
N TYR A 41 12.22 -35.32 21.91
CA TYR A 41 12.74 -36.09 20.77
C TYR A 41 11.96 -37.38 20.46
N SER A 42 10.71 -37.49 20.91
CA SER A 42 9.79 -38.47 20.34
C SER A 42 9.59 -38.20 18.84
N SER A 43 9.08 -39.20 18.12
CA SER A 43 8.73 -39.03 16.70
C SER A 43 7.82 -37.83 16.49
N ASP A 44 6.77 -37.68 17.31
CA ASP A 44 5.81 -36.58 17.24
C ASP A 44 6.44 -35.21 17.51
N HIS A 45 7.43 -35.15 18.42
CA HIS A 45 8.16 -33.91 18.68
C HIS A 45 8.97 -33.50 17.46
N LEU A 46 9.75 -34.42 16.90
CA LEU A 46 10.59 -34.16 15.73
C LEU A 46 9.75 -33.79 14.50
N GLU A 47 8.63 -34.48 14.30
CA GLU A 47 7.64 -34.16 13.27
C GLU A 47 7.13 -32.72 13.41
N SER A 48 6.71 -32.35 14.63
CA SER A 48 6.20 -31.01 14.92
C SER A 48 7.26 -29.92 14.66
N LEU A 49 8.53 -30.21 14.95
CA LEU A 49 9.64 -29.29 14.68
C LEU A 49 9.85 -29.09 13.18
N ILE A 50 9.89 -30.16 12.40
CA ILE A 50 10.05 -30.11 10.94
C ILE A 50 8.89 -29.34 10.31
N VAL A 51 7.65 -29.64 10.68
CA VAL A 51 6.45 -28.95 10.19
C VAL A 51 6.48 -27.45 10.51
N SER A 52 7.06 -27.05 11.66
CA SER A 52 7.22 -25.63 11.99
C SER A 52 8.15 -24.90 11.00
N HIS A 53 9.24 -25.55 10.58
CA HIS A 53 10.15 -25.03 9.57
C HIS A 53 9.52 -25.02 8.16
N GLU A 54 8.84 -26.08 7.75
CA GLU A 54 8.10 -26.12 6.48
C GLU A 54 7.04 -24.99 6.41
N LYS A 55 6.39 -24.70 7.53
CA LYS A 55 5.51 -23.54 7.65
C LYS A 55 6.27 -22.21 7.46
N ALA A 56 7.46 -22.06 8.05
CA ALA A 56 8.27 -20.86 7.85
C ALA A 56 8.69 -20.70 6.38
N ILE A 57 9.08 -21.79 5.71
CA ILE A 57 9.43 -21.80 4.28
C ILE A 57 8.26 -21.31 3.42
N ARG A 58 7.04 -21.82 3.66
CA ARG A 58 5.84 -21.36 2.93
C ARG A 58 5.49 -19.90 3.16
N GLU A 59 5.86 -19.34 4.31
CA GLU A 59 5.58 -17.93 4.62
C GLU A 59 6.54 -16.96 3.92
N ILE A 60 7.73 -17.42 3.48
CA ILE A 60 8.71 -16.59 2.75
C ILE A 60 8.06 -16.04 1.47
N SER A 61 7.67 -16.93 0.56
CA SER A 61 7.13 -16.55 -0.74
C SER A 61 5.82 -15.76 -0.59
N ARG A 62 4.92 -16.24 0.26
CA ARG A 62 3.63 -15.59 0.54
C ARG A 62 3.77 -14.13 1.00
N LYS A 63 4.58 -13.87 2.03
CA LYS A 63 4.70 -12.52 2.60
C LYS A 63 5.50 -11.59 1.68
N PHE A 64 6.53 -12.13 1.02
CA PHE A 64 7.34 -11.36 0.07
C PHE A 64 6.50 -10.90 -1.11
N LEU A 65 5.84 -11.83 -1.79
CA LEU A 65 5.05 -11.54 -2.98
C LEU A 65 3.84 -10.66 -2.67
N ARG A 66 3.26 -10.77 -1.46
CA ARG A 66 2.22 -9.84 -1.01
C ARG A 66 2.73 -8.39 -0.94
N THR A 67 3.93 -8.20 -0.40
CA THR A 67 4.55 -6.87 -0.27
C THR A 67 4.94 -6.33 -1.65
N GLU A 68 5.59 -7.14 -2.47
CA GLU A 68 5.98 -6.79 -3.85
C GLU A 68 4.74 -6.41 -4.68
N LYS A 69 3.68 -7.25 -4.65
CA LYS A 69 2.43 -7.01 -5.36
C LYS A 69 1.78 -5.71 -4.91
N ALA A 70 1.61 -5.50 -3.61
CA ALA A 70 0.97 -4.29 -3.08
C ALA A 70 1.72 -3.01 -3.49
N ALA A 71 3.06 -3.04 -3.42
CA ALA A 71 3.88 -1.92 -3.84
C ALA A 71 3.77 -1.66 -5.35
N ARG A 72 3.89 -2.70 -6.17
CA ARG A 72 3.81 -2.59 -7.64
C ARG A 72 2.45 -2.14 -8.14
N GLU A 73 1.36 -2.63 -7.54
CA GLU A 73 0.01 -2.15 -7.84
C GLU A 73 -0.14 -0.66 -7.51
N LYS A 74 0.37 -0.22 -6.36
CA LYS A 74 0.30 1.18 -5.94
C LYS A 74 0.99 2.12 -6.94
N TYR A 75 2.12 1.71 -7.50
CA TYR A 75 2.90 2.51 -8.43
C TYR A 75 2.63 2.21 -9.92
N LEU A 76 1.72 1.26 -10.20
CA LEU A 76 1.39 0.79 -11.54
C LEU A 76 2.61 0.34 -12.34
N VAL A 77 3.51 -0.40 -11.69
CA VAL A 77 4.75 -0.90 -12.28
C VAL A 77 4.64 -2.42 -12.46
N PRO A 78 4.84 -2.98 -13.67
CA PRO A 78 4.80 -4.42 -13.87
C PRO A 78 6.00 -5.10 -13.22
N LEU A 79 5.92 -6.40 -12.95
CA LEU A 79 7.05 -7.18 -12.46
C LEU A 79 7.94 -7.60 -13.65
N ASP A 80 9.01 -6.83 -13.91
CA ASP A 80 9.97 -7.08 -14.98
C ASP A 80 10.83 -8.34 -14.73
N GLU A 81 11.44 -8.86 -15.80
CA GLU A 81 12.22 -10.10 -15.75
C GLU A 81 13.44 -9.99 -14.81
N GLU A 82 14.14 -8.86 -14.83
CA GLU A 82 15.29 -8.63 -13.96
C GLU A 82 14.90 -8.74 -12.48
N ARG A 83 13.77 -8.15 -12.09
CA ARG A 83 13.24 -8.28 -10.73
C ARG A 83 12.78 -9.70 -10.44
N ARG A 84 12.09 -10.37 -11.37
CA ARG A 84 11.66 -11.77 -11.17
C ARG A 84 12.84 -12.66 -10.80
N GLN A 85 13.95 -12.53 -11.53
CA GLN A 85 15.17 -13.28 -11.26
C GLN A 85 15.80 -12.89 -9.90
N ALA A 86 15.81 -11.60 -9.55
CA ALA A 86 16.30 -11.14 -8.25
C ALA A 86 15.46 -11.71 -7.08
N LEU A 87 14.13 -11.70 -7.20
CA LEU A 87 13.21 -12.26 -6.20
C LEU A 87 13.39 -13.76 -6.05
N LEU A 88 13.47 -14.47 -7.18
CA LEU A 88 13.69 -15.92 -7.20
C LEU A 88 14.96 -16.27 -6.44
N LYS A 89 16.08 -15.59 -6.75
CA LYS A 89 17.36 -15.79 -6.07
C LYS A 89 17.24 -15.57 -4.56
N VAL A 90 16.74 -14.42 -4.13
CA VAL A 90 16.66 -14.07 -2.70
C VAL A 90 15.77 -15.06 -1.92
N MET A 91 14.62 -15.44 -2.47
CA MET A 91 13.73 -16.39 -1.79
C MET A 91 14.34 -17.80 -1.73
N ILE A 92 15.05 -18.22 -2.77
CA ILE A 92 15.78 -19.50 -2.79
C ILE A 92 16.90 -19.48 -1.74
N ASP A 93 17.69 -18.42 -1.67
CA ASP A 93 18.78 -18.28 -0.69
C ASP A 93 18.24 -18.44 0.75
N HIS A 94 17.10 -17.81 1.07
CA HIS A 94 16.46 -17.95 2.38
C HIS A 94 15.88 -19.35 2.63
N LEU A 95 15.30 -19.97 1.61
CA LEU A 95 14.81 -21.34 1.69
C LEU A 95 15.96 -22.31 1.98
N GLU A 96 17.08 -22.18 1.27
CA GLU A 96 18.28 -23.00 1.47
C GLU A 96 18.86 -22.80 2.87
N MET A 97 18.90 -21.56 3.35
CA MET A 97 19.34 -21.25 4.72
C MET A 97 18.46 -21.91 5.79
N LEU A 98 17.13 -21.92 5.63
CA LEU A 98 16.22 -22.59 6.57
C LEU A 98 16.37 -24.11 6.53
N VAL A 99 16.54 -24.69 5.35
CA VAL A 99 16.79 -26.12 5.18
C VAL A 99 18.12 -26.53 5.82
N GLU A 100 19.18 -25.76 5.59
CA GLU A 100 20.49 -26.00 6.21
C GLU A 100 20.42 -25.91 7.73
N LYS A 101 19.63 -24.98 8.27
CA LYS A 101 19.36 -24.89 9.70
C LYS A 101 18.67 -26.15 10.24
N MET A 102 17.72 -26.73 9.50
CA MET A 102 17.09 -28.00 9.87
C MET A 102 18.10 -29.14 9.89
N ASN A 103 18.96 -29.23 8.86
CA ASN A 103 20.03 -30.23 8.79
C ASN A 103 20.92 -30.18 10.02
N ARG A 104 21.44 -29.00 10.36
CA ARG A 104 22.34 -28.82 11.51
C ARG A 104 21.69 -29.18 12.85
N LEU A 105 20.40 -28.92 13.01
CA LEU A 105 19.71 -29.11 14.29
C LEU A 105 19.22 -30.54 14.51
N TYR A 106 18.76 -31.21 13.45
CA TYR A 106 17.98 -32.44 13.62
C TYR A 106 18.62 -33.68 12.99
N ARG A 107 19.51 -33.54 12.01
CA ARG A 107 20.03 -34.69 11.25
C ARG A 107 20.68 -35.75 12.13
N ASP A 108 21.52 -35.34 13.08
CA ASP A 108 22.19 -36.27 13.99
C ASP A 108 21.21 -36.95 14.96
N ILE A 109 20.10 -36.27 15.31
CA ILE A 109 19.04 -36.85 16.14
C ILE A 109 18.34 -37.98 15.39
N PHE A 110 17.98 -37.75 14.12
CA PHE A 110 17.38 -38.77 13.26
C PHE A 110 18.35 -39.93 12.98
N LYS A 111 19.65 -39.65 12.82
CA LYS A 111 20.70 -40.67 12.71
C LYS A 111 20.73 -41.59 13.93
N ASN A 112 20.69 -41.02 15.14
CA ASN A 112 20.68 -41.79 16.38
C ASN A 112 19.40 -42.63 16.55
N GLN A 113 18.31 -42.25 15.88
CA GLN A 113 17.05 -43.00 15.85
C GLN A 113 16.96 -44.02 14.71
N LYS A 114 18.02 -44.20 13.91
CA LYS A 114 18.03 -45.06 12.70
C LYS A 114 16.98 -44.63 11.64
N ARG A 115 16.66 -43.34 11.57
CA ARG A 115 15.69 -42.73 10.64
C ARG A 115 16.34 -41.68 9.74
N LEU A 116 17.62 -41.86 9.42
CA LEU A 116 18.40 -40.87 8.65
C LEU A 116 17.88 -40.71 7.22
N GLU A 117 17.57 -41.82 6.55
CA GLU A 117 17.07 -41.81 5.16
C GLU A 117 15.75 -41.05 5.05
N GLU A 118 14.81 -41.32 5.96
CA GLU A 118 13.52 -40.62 6.04
C GLU A 118 13.71 -39.09 6.16
N PHE A 119 14.64 -38.66 7.02
CA PHE A 119 14.95 -37.24 7.18
C PHE A 119 15.59 -36.65 5.93
N ASP A 120 16.64 -37.28 5.41
CA ASP A 120 17.38 -36.77 4.24
C ASP A 120 16.47 -36.68 3.00
N ASP A 121 15.55 -37.64 2.81
CA ASP A 121 14.58 -37.61 1.71
C ASP A 121 13.54 -36.51 1.90
N ARG A 122 13.00 -36.33 3.11
CA ARG A 122 12.07 -35.23 3.39
C ARG A 122 12.71 -33.85 3.18
N ILE A 123 13.97 -33.69 3.56
CA ILE A 123 14.70 -32.44 3.34
C ILE A 123 14.87 -32.17 1.84
N LYS A 124 15.25 -33.17 1.04
CA LYS A 124 15.34 -33.04 -0.42
C LYS A 124 13.98 -32.66 -1.03
N CYS A 125 12.90 -33.34 -0.64
CA CYS A 125 11.55 -33.03 -1.10
C CYS A 125 11.15 -31.60 -0.74
N THR A 126 11.37 -31.19 0.52
CA THR A 126 11.07 -29.83 0.99
C THR A 126 11.80 -28.76 0.18
N LEU A 127 13.08 -29.00 -0.12
CA LEU A 127 13.90 -28.09 -0.92
C LEU A 127 13.36 -27.99 -2.36
N LEU A 128 13.09 -29.13 -3.00
CA LEU A 128 12.65 -29.20 -4.39
C LEU A 128 11.25 -28.57 -4.56
N GLU A 129 10.29 -28.98 -3.74
CA GLU A 129 8.92 -28.43 -3.75
C GLU A 129 8.90 -26.94 -3.41
N GLY A 130 9.74 -26.50 -2.48
CA GLY A 130 9.80 -25.10 -2.11
C GLY A 130 10.37 -24.21 -3.22
N LYS A 131 11.41 -24.67 -3.94
CA LYS A 131 11.94 -23.97 -5.13
C LYS A 131 10.89 -23.86 -6.23
N GLN A 132 10.19 -24.95 -6.53
CA GLN A 132 9.11 -24.98 -7.53
C GLN A 132 7.97 -24.03 -7.13
N ARG A 133 7.54 -24.07 -5.87
CA ARG A 133 6.48 -23.19 -5.36
C ARG A 133 6.85 -21.71 -5.48
N ILE A 134 8.09 -21.34 -5.14
CA ILE A 134 8.55 -19.95 -5.27
C ILE A 134 8.45 -19.49 -6.73
N ASP A 135 8.96 -20.29 -7.68
CA ASP A 135 8.91 -19.96 -9.11
C ASP A 135 7.46 -19.81 -9.61
N GLU A 136 6.59 -20.75 -9.27
CA GLU A 136 5.17 -20.68 -9.64
C GLU A 136 4.46 -19.46 -9.04
N GLU A 137 4.71 -19.14 -7.77
CA GLU A 137 4.08 -18.00 -7.11
C GLU A 137 4.58 -16.66 -7.69
N ILE A 138 5.86 -16.57 -8.07
CA ILE A 138 6.41 -15.40 -8.78
C ILE A 138 5.72 -15.23 -10.13
N LYS A 139 5.61 -16.31 -10.93
CA LYS A 139 4.95 -16.29 -12.24
C LYS A 139 3.49 -15.85 -12.13
N LYS A 140 2.72 -16.50 -11.24
CA LYS A 140 1.32 -16.14 -10.96
C LYS A 140 1.19 -14.69 -10.50
N THR A 141 2.10 -14.20 -9.67
CA THR A 141 2.07 -12.80 -9.21
C THR A 141 2.33 -11.84 -10.36
N SER A 142 3.28 -12.16 -11.24
CA SER A 142 3.60 -11.37 -12.42
C SER A 142 2.44 -11.30 -13.42
N GLU A 143 1.78 -12.43 -13.69
CA GLU A 143 0.63 -12.53 -14.59
C GLU A 143 -0.54 -11.70 -14.05
N ASN A 144 -0.91 -11.92 -12.78
CA ASN A 144 -1.97 -11.18 -12.10
C ASN A 144 -1.70 -9.66 -12.10
N LEU A 145 -0.46 -9.25 -11.86
CA LEU A 145 -0.07 -7.83 -11.94
C LEU A 145 -0.26 -7.31 -13.37
N SER A 146 0.21 -8.03 -14.37
CA SER A 146 0.12 -7.60 -15.77
C SER A 146 -1.32 -7.49 -16.23
N GLU A 147 -2.18 -8.46 -15.90
CA GLU A 147 -3.61 -8.40 -16.19
C GLU A 147 -4.28 -7.20 -15.54
N LYS A 148 -3.99 -6.94 -14.25
CA LYS A 148 -4.57 -5.81 -13.52
C LYS A 148 -4.11 -4.47 -14.10
N LEU A 149 -2.84 -4.35 -14.46
CA LEU A 149 -2.30 -3.13 -15.06
C LEU A 149 -2.85 -2.89 -16.46
N ASN A 150 -3.03 -3.94 -17.27
CA ASN A 150 -3.52 -3.83 -18.64
C ASN A 150 -5.04 -3.66 -18.73
N SER A 151 -5.80 -4.11 -17.73
CA SER A 151 -7.27 -3.99 -17.69
C SER A 151 -7.75 -2.66 -17.08
N SER A 152 -6.88 -1.93 -16.39
CA SER A 152 -7.23 -0.66 -15.76
C SER A 152 -6.97 0.51 -16.70
N SER A 153 -7.87 1.52 -16.74
CA SER A 153 -7.56 2.82 -17.35
C SER A 153 -6.65 3.69 -16.46
N MET A 154 -5.98 3.08 -15.49
CA MET A 154 -5.13 3.80 -14.55
C MET A 154 -3.86 4.32 -15.22
N ILE A 155 -3.60 5.60 -15.03
CA ILE A 155 -2.41 6.30 -15.54
C ILE A 155 -1.28 6.24 -14.52
N LYS A 156 -0.02 6.37 -14.92
CA LYS A 156 1.08 6.27 -13.94
C LYS A 156 1.00 7.38 -12.89
N PRO A 157 1.48 7.18 -11.64
CA PRO A 157 1.46 8.22 -10.62
C PRO A 157 2.07 9.56 -11.07
N SER A 158 3.14 9.53 -11.88
CA SER A 158 3.76 10.71 -12.47
C SER A 158 2.86 11.45 -13.48
N GLU A 159 2.00 10.74 -14.20
CA GLU A 159 1.00 11.33 -15.11
C GLU A 159 -0.21 11.83 -14.33
N LEU A 160 -0.68 11.07 -13.33
CA LEU A 160 -1.73 11.47 -12.40
C LEU A 160 -1.36 12.77 -11.67
N ALA A 161 -0.10 12.89 -11.25
CA ALA A 161 0.43 14.09 -10.62
C ALA A 161 0.27 15.32 -11.55
N LYS A 162 0.56 15.18 -12.84
CA LYS A 162 0.38 16.24 -13.85
C LYS A 162 -1.09 16.61 -14.03
N VAL A 163 -2.00 15.63 -14.07
CA VAL A 163 -3.45 15.88 -14.20
C VAL A 163 -3.94 16.81 -13.09
N TYR A 164 -3.54 16.53 -11.85
CA TYR A 164 -3.98 17.29 -10.68
C TYR A 164 -3.06 18.44 -10.27
N GLY A 165 -1.99 18.73 -11.03
CA GLY A 165 -1.02 19.78 -10.72
C GLY A 165 -0.28 19.58 -9.39
N LEU A 166 0.02 18.33 -9.05
CA LEU A 166 0.73 17.92 -7.84
C LEU A 166 2.09 17.31 -8.20
N ASP A 167 2.96 17.15 -7.19
CA ASP A 167 4.19 16.37 -7.30
C ASP A 167 3.92 14.89 -6.98
N GLU A 168 4.64 13.97 -7.61
CA GLU A 168 4.50 12.52 -7.35
C GLU A 168 4.78 12.17 -5.87
N SER A 169 5.74 12.85 -5.24
CA SER A 169 6.01 12.69 -3.79
C SER A 169 4.80 13.10 -2.93
N ALA A 170 4.12 14.19 -3.28
CA ALA A 170 2.92 14.62 -2.56
C ALA A 170 1.80 13.57 -2.66
N LEU A 171 1.65 12.91 -3.82
CA LEU A 171 0.67 11.82 -3.97
C LEU A 171 0.95 10.65 -3.03
N ILE A 172 2.24 10.32 -2.86
CA ILE A 172 2.72 9.24 -2.00
C ILE A 172 2.52 9.58 -0.52
N ASP A 173 2.99 10.77 -0.11
CA ASP A 173 2.98 11.21 1.28
C ASP A 173 1.56 11.40 1.80
N LEU A 174 0.67 11.95 0.98
CA LEU A 174 -0.75 12.12 1.32
C LEU A 174 -1.57 10.84 1.18
N LYS A 175 -0.99 9.79 0.58
CA LYS A 175 -1.64 8.52 0.24
C LYS A 175 -2.89 8.72 -0.61
N VAL A 176 -2.79 9.55 -1.66
CA VAL A 176 -3.94 9.96 -2.50
C VAL A 176 -3.93 9.37 -3.92
N ILE A 177 -2.96 8.52 -4.27
CA ILE A 177 -2.90 7.87 -5.59
C ILE A 177 -4.21 7.13 -5.88
N GLU A 178 -4.61 6.19 -5.02
CA GLU A 178 -5.83 5.39 -5.20
C GLU A 178 -7.11 6.26 -5.26
N PRO A 179 -7.34 7.21 -4.32
CA PRO A 179 -8.44 8.17 -4.42
C PRO A 179 -8.51 8.91 -5.77
N LEU A 180 -7.39 9.44 -6.23
CA LEU A 180 -7.33 10.23 -7.46
C LEU A 180 -7.48 9.38 -8.73
N GLN A 181 -6.96 8.16 -8.74
CA GLN A 181 -7.19 7.19 -9.81
C GLN A 181 -8.68 6.87 -9.95
N ALA A 182 -9.35 6.59 -8.82
CA ALA A 182 -10.76 6.25 -8.83
C ALA A 182 -11.64 7.43 -9.28
N ILE A 183 -11.27 8.67 -8.94
CA ILE A 183 -11.91 9.86 -9.49
C ILE A 183 -11.69 9.93 -11.00
N HIS A 184 -10.43 9.81 -11.45
CA HIS A 184 -10.07 9.91 -12.86
C HIS A 184 -10.82 8.88 -13.73
N GLU A 185 -10.77 7.60 -13.35
CA GLU A 185 -11.43 6.49 -14.06
C GLU A 185 -12.94 6.72 -14.26
N VAL A 186 -13.63 7.25 -13.24
CA VAL A 186 -15.08 7.51 -13.33
C VAL A 186 -15.38 8.55 -14.39
N PHE A 187 -14.65 9.65 -14.39
CA PHE A 187 -14.93 10.75 -15.31
C PHE A 187 -14.41 10.50 -16.72
N GLU A 188 -13.31 9.76 -16.87
CA GLU A 188 -12.79 9.29 -18.16
C GLU A 188 -13.83 8.40 -18.87
N SER A 189 -14.50 7.51 -18.13
CA SER A 189 -15.58 6.67 -18.70
C SER A 189 -16.80 7.47 -19.21
N MET A 190 -16.89 8.77 -18.89
CA MET A 190 -18.01 9.66 -19.21
C MET A 190 -17.58 10.84 -20.10
N GLU A 191 -16.47 10.74 -20.83
CA GLU A 191 -15.90 11.84 -21.62
C GLU A 191 -16.88 12.47 -22.64
N SER A 192 -17.87 11.75 -23.14
CA SER A 192 -18.87 12.30 -24.05
C SER A 192 -19.90 13.22 -23.37
N ASN A 193 -20.00 13.18 -22.03
CA ASN A 193 -20.96 13.97 -21.25
C ASN A 193 -20.35 15.31 -20.81
N GLN A 194 -20.89 16.41 -21.36
CA GLN A 194 -20.44 17.78 -21.04
C GLN A 194 -20.54 18.12 -19.55
N ARG A 195 -21.57 17.62 -18.83
CA ARG A 195 -21.71 17.85 -17.39
C ARG A 195 -20.64 17.09 -16.59
N ALA A 196 -20.33 15.85 -17.00
CA ALA A 196 -19.27 15.06 -16.37
C ALA A 196 -17.89 15.73 -16.58
N LYS A 197 -17.62 16.25 -17.78
CA LYS A 197 -16.41 17.05 -18.07
C LYS A 197 -16.31 18.29 -17.19
N ALA A 198 -17.38 19.06 -17.06
CA ALA A 198 -17.40 20.25 -16.20
C ALA A 198 -17.15 19.91 -14.72
N SER A 199 -17.73 18.81 -14.24
CA SER A 199 -17.52 18.30 -12.88
C SER A 199 -16.09 17.85 -12.63
N PHE A 200 -15.50 17.09 -13.56
CA PHE A 200 -14.11 16.64 -13.45
C PHE A 200 -13.13 17.81 -13.44
N GLU A 201 -13.32 18.78 -14.34
CA GLU A 201 -12.49 19.98 -14.37
C GLU A 201 -12.65 20.80 -13.09
N GLY A 202 -13.87 20.92 -12.56
CA GLY A 202 -14.15 21.56 -11.28
C GLY A 202 -13.41 20.91 -10.10
N ILE A 203 -13.37 19.57 -10.05
CA ILE A 203 -12.60 18.81 -9.05
C ILE A 203 -11.10 19.07 -9.21
N ARG A 204 -10.59 18.95 -10.44
CA ARG A 204 -9.18 19.15 -10.76
C ARG A 204 -8.70 20.55 -10.36
N GLU A 205 -9.41 21.59 -10.80
CA GLU A 205 -9.09 22.97 -10.45
C GLU A 205 -9.16 23.22 -8.94
N SER A 206 -10.14 22.62 -8.25
CA SER A 206 -10.26 22.73 -6.79
C SER A 206 -9.07 22.13 -6.05
N ILE A 207 -8.57 20.98 -6.51
CA ILE A 207 -7.36 20.33 -5.97
C ILE A 207 -6.14 21.24 -6.21
N ILE A 208 -5.99 21.81 -7.41
CA ILE A 208 -4.89 22.73 -7.73
C ILE A 208 -4.94 23.97 -6.84
N ILE A 209 -6.11 24.57 -6.63
CA ILE A 209 -6.28 25.72 -5.73
C ILE A 209 -5.92 25.31 -4.30
N CYS A 210 -6.44 24.18 -3.82
CA CYS A 210 -6.21 23.69 -2.47
C CYS A 210 -4.73 23.34 -2.21
N SER A 211 -4.00 22.87 -3.22
CA SER A 211 -2.57 22.55 -3.11
C SER A 211 -1.69 23.76 -2.74
N LYS A 212 -2.17 24.97 -3.01
CA LYS A 212 -1.47 26.22 -2.68
C LYS A 212 -1.76 26.69 -1.25
N PHE A 213 -2.63 26.01 -0.51
CA PHE A 213 -2.97 26.37 0.86
C PHE A 213 -1.72 26.19 1.73
N GLY A 214 -1.42 27.20 2.55
CA GLY A 214 -0.28 27.13 3.48
C GLY A 214 1.11 27.25 2.84
N THR A 215 1.24 27.35 1.52
CA THR A 215 2.52 27.63 0.84
C THR A 215 2.67 29.11 0.48
N GLN A 216 1.55 29.79 0.19
CA GLN A 216 1.52 31.20 -0.21
C GLN A 216 1.11 32.13 0.93
N ILE A 217 1.81 32.03 2.07
CA ILE A 217 1.51 32.85 3.25
C ILE A 217 2.40 34.09 3.22
N PRO A 218 1.84 35.30 3.08
CA PRO A 218 2.66 36.50 3.12
C PRO A 218 3.08 36.74 4.56
N ILE A 219 4.38 36.72 4.75
CA ILE A 219 5.08 37.06 5.99
C ILE A 219 5.81 38.35 5.71
N ASP A 220 5.75 39.28 6.66
CA ASP A 220 6.53 40.51 6.59
C ASP A 220 8.02 40.15 6.42
N PRO A 221 8.68 40.59 5.34
CA PRO A 221 10.10 40.30 5.10
C PRO A 221 11.00 40.68 6.28
N SER A 222 10.65 41.72 7.03
CA SER A 222 11.39 42.15 8.22
C SER A 222 11.30 41.16 9.38
N GLN A 223 10.28 40.28 9.40
CA GLN A 223 10.02 39.31 10.47
C GLN A 223 10.36 37.86 10.06
N GLU A 224 10.83 37.64 8.84
CA GLU A 224 11.04 36.31 8.26
C GLU A 224 12.03 35.43 9.04
N HIS A 225 13.06 36.03 9.62
CA HIS A 225 14.09 35.34 10.39
C HIS A 225 13.64 34.93 11.80
N THR A 226 12.48 35.41 12.26
CA THR A 226 11.98 35.13 13.61
C THR A 226 11.53 33.69 13.79
N GLU A 227 11.60 33.19 15.02
CA GLU A 227 11.05 31.87 15.34
C GLU A 227 9.52 31.82 15.16
N ALA A 228 8.82 32.91 15.48
CA ALA A 228 7.37 33.02 15.31
C ALA A 228 6.96 32.87 13.84
N ALA A 229 7.65 33.55 12.91
CA ALA A 229 7.41 33.41 11.48
C ALA A 229 7.67 31.98 10.99
N ARG A 230 8.76 31.34 11.42
CA ARG A 230 9.07 29.94 11.09
C ARG A 230 8.00 28.97 11.61
N ARG A 231 7.56 29.11 12.86
CA ARG A 231 6.49 28.29 13.46
C ARG A 231 5.17 28.49 12.71
N TYR A 232 4.85 29.73 12.34
CA TYR A 232 3.66 30.06 11.57
C TYR A 232 3.68 29.42 10.18
N ARG A 233 4.77 29.53 9.40
CA ARG A 233 4.94 28.82 8.12
C ARG A 233 4.68 27.33 8.25
N LYS A 234 5.31 26.69 9.23
CA LYS A 234 5.19 25.25 9.45
C LYS A 234 3.75 24.84 9.75
N ARG A 235 3.08 25.54 10.67
CA ARG A 235 1.69 25.24 11.03
C ARG A 235 0.74 25.41 9.85
N SER A 236 0.94 26.47 9.09
CA SER A 236 0.11 26.77 7.93
C SER A 236 0.31 25.76 6.79
N LEU A 237 1.55 25.33 6.54
CA LEU A 237 1.83 24.24 5.60
C LEU A 237 1.12 22.95 6.01
N VAL A 238 1.17 22.59 7.30
CA VAL A 238 0.48 21.40 7.82
C VAL A 238 -1.04 21.52 7.64
N ALA A 239 -1.62 22.67 7.98
CA ALA A 239 -3.05 22.90 7.81
C ALA A 239 -3.49 22.82 6.34
N GLY A 240 -2.72 23.43 5.43
CA GLY A 240 -2.99 23.36 3.98
C GLY A 240 -2.88 21.94 3.43
N THR A 241 -1.87 21.18 3.88
CA THR A 241 -1.68 19.76 3.52
C THR A 241 -2.87 18.91 3.98
N LEU A 242 -3.36 19.14 5.21
CA LEU A 242 -4.55 18.47 5.73
C LEU A 242 -5.82 18.86 4.96
N ALA A 243 -5.97 20.13 4.60
CA ALA A 243 -7.11 20.60 3.80
C ALA A 243 -7.14 19.94 2.42
N LEU A 244 -5.98 19.86 1.75
CA LEU A 244 -5.85 19.17 0.46
C LEU A 244 -6.23 17.70 0.58
N LYS A 245 -5.75 17.01 1.61
CA LYS A 245 -6.10 15.61 1.85
C LYS A 245 -7.60 15.43 2.09
N ASP A 246 -8.19 16.24 2.97
CA ASP A 246 -9.62 16.18 3.28
C ASP A 246 -10.47 16.46 2.04
N LEU A 247 -10.05 17.38 1.16
CA LEU A 247 -10.70 17.64 -0.13
C LEU A 247 -10.69 16.40 -1.01
N ILE A 248 -9.51 15.80 -1.22
CA ILE A 248 -9.37 14.62 -2.09
C ILE A 248 -10.17 13.43 -1.54
N ASP A 249 -10.06 13.15 -0.24
CA ASP A 249 -10.78 12.05 0.40
C ASP A 249 -12.31 12.28 0.32
N SER A 250 -12.77 13.52 0.48
CA SER A 250 -14.20 13.86 0.31
C SER A 250 -14.66 13.67 -1.13
N MET A 251 -13.89 14.14 -2.12
CA MET A 251 -14.21 13.95 -3.53
C MET A 251 -14.25 12.47 -3.91
N TYR A 252 -13.34 11.69 -3.36
CA TYR A 252 -13.33 10.24 -3.55
C TYR A 252 -14.61 9.59 -3.01
N ILE A 253 -14.98 9.86 -1.75
CA ILE A 253 -16.22 9.32 -1.14
C ILE A 253 -17.44 9.70 -1.98
N LEU A 254 -17.55 10.97 -2.36
CA LEU A 254 -18.66 11.46 -3.18
C LEU A 254 -18.68 10.83 -4.57
N THR A 255 -17.51 10.57 -5.16
CA THR A 255 -17.40 9.88 -6.45
C THR A 255 -17.83 8.42 -6.34
N GLN A 256 -17.52 7.74 -5.22
CA GLN A 256 -18.04 6.39 -4.97
C GLN A 256 -19.57 6.38 -4.85
N GLN A 257 -20.17 7.38 -4.20
CA GLN A 257 -21.62 7.52 -4.18
C GLN A 257 -22.18 7.81 -5.57
N PHE A 258 -21.50 8.63 -6.36
CA PHE A 258 -21.92 8.95 -7.72
C PHE A 258 -21.95 7.71 -8.64
N LYS A 259 -20.98 6.78 -8.49
CA LYS A 259 -20.93 5.49 -9.23
C LYS A 259 -22.16 4.61 -8.97
N LEU A 260 -22.85 4.78 -7.83
CA LEU A 260 -24.02 3.97 -7.49
C LEU A 260 -25.28 4.47 -8.23
N PRO A 261 -26.19 3.54 -8.60
CA PRO A 261 -27.55 3.91 -9.04
C PRO A 261 -28.21 4.80 -7.99
N ILE A 262 -29.01 5.78 -8.42
CA ILE A 262 -29.60 6.82 -7.56
C ILE A 262 -30.30 6.23 -6.32
N GLN A 263 -31.00 5.11 -6.48
CA GLN A 263 -31.73 4.41 -5.41
C GLN A 263 -30.83 3.81 -4.33
N ASN A 264 -29.57 3.51 -4.66
CA ASN A 264 -28.59 2.90 -3.78
C ASN A 264 -27.62 3.92 -3.17
N ARG A 265 -27.76 5.21 -3.52
CA ARG A 265 -26.93 6.27 -2.97
C ARG A 265 -27.28 6.50 -1.51
N ASN A 266 -26.26 6.64 -0.68
CA ASN A 266 -26.45 7.00 0.70
C ASN A 266 -26.46 8.53 0.85
N ASN A 267 -27.67 9.10 0.93
CA ASN A 267 -27.87 10.55 1.06
C ASN A 267 -27.29 11.11 2.36
N ASP A 268 -27.27 10.33 3.45
CA ASP A 268 -26.68 10.73 4.72
C ASP A 268 -25.14 10.87 4.60
N ILE A 269 -24.47 9.87 4.00
CA ILE A 269 -23.04 9.94 3.70
C ILE A 269 -22.73 11.14 2.80
N THR A 270 -23.53 11.32 1.74
CA THR A 270 -23.35 12.41 0.78
C THR A 270 -23.45 13.79 1.47
N SER A 271 -24.50 14.00 2.26
CA SER A 271 -24.75 15.26 2.96
C SER A 271 -23.70 15.54 4.04
N LYS A 272 -23.37 14.54 4.86
CA LYS A 272 -22.33 14.67 5.90
C LYS A 272 -20.95 14.94 5.30
N THR A 273 -20.61 14.29 4.20
CA THR A 273 -19.33 14.51 3.51
C THR A 273 -19.26 15.94 2.97
N TYR A 274 -20.33 16.43 2.35
CA TYR A 274 -20.42 17.81 1.88
C TYR A 274 -20.27 18.84 3.02
N ILE A 275 -21.01 18.66 4.13
CA ILE A 275 -20.94 19.56 5.29
C ILE A 275 -19.54 19.56 5.88
N ARG A 276 -18.98 18.36 6.13
CA ARG A 276 -17.64 18.20 6.71
C ARG A 276 -16.56 18.80 5.82
N LEU A 277 -16.68 18.66 4.50
CA LEU A 277 -15.76 19.29 3.56
C LEU A 277 -15.79 20.82 3.69
N LYS A 278 -17.00 21.40 3.71
CA LYS A 278 -17.20 22.85 3.82
C LYS A 278 -16.65 23.39 5.14
N GLU A 279 -16.89 22.70 6.25
CA GLU A 279 -16.35 23.04 7.56
C GLU A 279 -14.83 22.90 7.61
N SER A 280 -14.31 21.76 7.16
CA SER A 280 -12.87 21.48 7.14
C SER A 280 -12.09 22.52 6.34
N LEU A 281 -12.58 22.86 5.15
CA LEU A 281 -11.95 23.86 4.29
C LEU A 281 -11.95 25.25 4.95
N LYS A 282 -13.04 25.64 5.62
CA LYS A 282 -13.13 26.90 6.37
C LYS A 282 -12.21 26.95 7.58
N GLU A 283 -12.18 25.88 8.38
CA GLU A 283 -11.32 25.80 9.58
C GLU A 283 -9.83 25.85 9.22
N LYS A 284 -9.47 25.26 8.08
CA LYS A 284 -8.09 25.16 7.59
C LYS A 284 -7.74 26.25 6.58
N GLU A 285 -8.63 27.22 6.35
CA GLU A 285 -8.41 28.35 5.47
C GLU A 285 -7.34 29.26 6.09
N LEU A 286 -6.11 29.10 5.64
CA LEU A 286 -4.99 30.02 5.93
C LEU A 286 -4.53 30.74 4.65
N LEU A 287 -5.42 30.87 3.67
CA LEU A 287 -5.15 31.59 2.44
C LEU A 287 -5.36 33.09 2.60
N LYS A 288 -4.40 33.87 2.07
CA LYS A 288 -4.57 35.30 1.80
C LYS A 288 -5.09 35.57 0.38
N GLU A 289 -5.42 34.54 -0.40
CA GLU A 289 -6.38 34.73 -1.49
C GLU A 289 -7.75 34.95 -0.87
N LYS A 290 -8.27 36.18 -0.94
CA LYS A 290 -9.69 36.42 -0.67
C LYS A 290 -10.50 35.38 -1.45
N ASP A 291 -11.40 34.69 -0.75
CA ASP A 291 -12.39 33.78 -1.31
C ASP A 291 -11.88 32.41 -1.80
N GLY A 292 -10.72 31.91 -1.32
CA GLY A 292 -10.18 30.60 -1.72
C GLY A 292 -11.15 29.44 -1.53
N VAL A 293 -11.79 29.33 -0.36
CA VAL A 293 -12.82 28.30 -0.11
C VAL A 293 -14.06 28.53 -0.98
N ALA A 294 -14.50 29.77 -1.17
CA ALA A 294 -15.65 30.07 -2.01
C ALA A 294 -15.38 29.73 -3.49
N LYS A 295 -14.16 29.96 -3.99
CA LYS A 295 -13.72 29.53 -5.32
C LYS A 295 -13.80 28.02 -5.45
N ILE A 296 -13.22 27.26 -4.49
CA ILE A 296 -13.31 25.79 -4.48
C ILE A 296 -14.77 25.34 -4.53
N MET A 297 -15.62 25.83 -3.63
CA MET A 297 -17.03 25.42 -3.57
C MET A 297 -17.79 25.79 -4.85
N THR A 298 -17.47 26.92 -5.48
CA THR A 298 -18.04 27.32 -6.77
C THR A 298 -17.62 26.37 -7.89
N LYS A 299 -16.34 26.02 -7.96
CA LYS A 299 -15.80 25.08 -8.95
C LYS A 299 -16.35 23.66 -8.78
N LEU A 300 -16.64 23.24 -7.54
CA LEU A 300 -17.26 21.94 -7.25
C LEU A 300 -18.78 21.90 -7.50
N SER A 301 -19.44 23.05 -7.71
CA SER A 301 -20.90 23.12 -7.91
C SER A 301 -21.44 22.16 -8.97
N PRO A 302 -20.82 22.02 -10.16
CA PRO A 302 -21.30 21.07 -11.18
C PRO A 302 -21.34 19.63 -10.68
N PHE A 303 -20.34 19.23 -9.87
CA PHE A 303 -20.28 17.87 -9.32
C PHE A 303 -21.35 17.64 -8.24
N PHE A 304 -21.56 18.62 -7.36
CA PHE A 304 -22.62 18.54 -6.36
C PHE A 304 -24.02 18.50 -6.97
N GLU A 305 -24.23 19.22 -8.08
CA GLU A 305 -25.47 19.16 -8.85
C GLU A 305 -25.71 17.76 -9.45
N MET A 306 -24.66 17.07 -9.92
CA MET A 306 -24.75 15.68 -10.38
C MET A 306 -25.09 14.67 -9.26
N LEU A 307 -24.80 15.04 -8.02
CA LEU A 307 -25.16 14.28 -6.82
C LEU A 307 -26.50 14.70 -6.22
N SER A 308 -27.21 15.66 -6.82
CA SER A 308 -28.45 16.24 -6.31
C SER A 308 -28.33 16.83 -4.90
N ILE A 309 -27.16 17.34 -4.54
CA ILE A 309 -26.94 18.03 -3.26
C ILE A 309 -27.53 19.44 -3.39
N SER A 310 -28.54 19.79 -2.59
CA SER A 310 -29.08 21.16 -2.58
C SER A 310 -28.07 22.14 -1.99
N LYS A 311 -27.90 23.29 -2.63
CA LYS A 311 -27.00 24.38 -2.19
C LYS A 311 -27.37 24.94 -0.83
#